data_AF-A0A8T7EDI9-F1
#
_entry.id   AF-A0A8T7EDI9-F1
#
_cell.length_a   1.000
_cell.length_b   1.000
_cell.length_c   1.000
_cell.angle_alpha   90.00
_cell.angle_beta   90.00
_cell.angle_gamma   90.00
#
_symmetry.space_group_name_H-M   'P 1'
#
loop_
_entity.id
_entity.type
_entity.pdbx_description
1 polymer ?
#
loop_
_entity_poly.entity_id
_entity_poly.type
_entity_poly.pdbx_seq_one_letter_code
_entity_poly.pdbx_strand_id
1 'polypeptide(L)'
;MQKFVFWTGVYNLIVGSVFLIPGSTNLVGIQAPEVALWLWLPAILVIYLGILLILCSRRLAERASLVFWEGILRIAIFLPLAWFGFFTNVGFMVGVIGVIDLLIGLTYIIGLPRALHVPARNLLLDR
;
A
#
# COMPACT_ATOMS: atom_id res chain seq x y z
N MET A 1 -1.75 -2.13 16.77
CA MET A 1 -2.12 -2.43 15.37
C MET A 1 -3.09 -1.42 14.77
N GLN A 2 -4.23 -1.10 15.41
CA GLN A 2 -5.21 -0.13 14.88
C GLN A 2 -4.59 1.21 14.44
N LYS A 3 -3.79 1.85 15.30
CA LYS A 3 -3.10 3.11 14.97
C LYS A 3 -2.17 2.97 13.77
N PHE A 4 -1.47 1.84 13.65
CA PHE A 4 -0.58 1.57 12.52
C PHE A 4 -1.38 1.48 11.21
N VAL A 5 -2.46 0.70 11.19
CA VAL A 5 -3.39 0.56 10.05
C VAL A 5 -4.03 1.91 9.66
N PHE A 6 -4.31 2.77 10.65
CA PHE A 6 -4.81 4.12 10.37
C PHE A 6 -3.75 4.97 9.64
N TRP A 7 -2.52 5.01 10.16
CA TRP A 7 -1.45 5.84 9.59
C TRP A 7 -0.99 5.35 8.21
N THR A 8 -0.97 4.05 7.97
CA THR A 8 -0.73 3.49 6.63
C THR A 8 -1.85 3.84 5.65
N GLY A 9 -3.10 3.91 6.12
CA GLY A 9 -4.21 4.42 5.33
C GLY A 9 -4.05 5.90 4.96
N VAL A 10 -3.62 6.74 5.92
CA VAL A 10 -3.27 8.15 5.68
C VAL A 10 -2.10 8.28 4.70
N TYR A 11 -1.07 7.44 4.85
CA TYR A 11 0.05 7.37 3.90
C TYR A 11 -0.43 7.10 2.48
N ASN A 12 -1.28 6.08 2.28
CA ASN A 12 -1.85 5.78 0.96
C ASN A 12 -2.64 6.96 0.40
N LEU A 13 -3.46 7.64 1.22
CA LEU A 13 -4.18 8.84 0.80
C LEU A 13 -3.24 9.92 0.29
N ILE A 14 -2.15 10.21 1.01
CA ILE A 14 -1.17 11.22 0.63
C ILE A 14 -0.47 10.82 -0.67
N VAL A 15 0.08 9.60 -0.73
CA VAL A 15 0.81 9.09 -1.90
C VAL A 15 -0.07 9.11 -3.14
N GLY A 16 -1.28 8.54 -3.04
CA GLY A 16 -2.21 8.52 -4.18
C GLY A 16 -2.63 9.93 -4.60
N SER A 17 -2.87 10.85 -3.66
CA SER A 17 -3.23 12.24 -3.99
C SER A 17 -2.09 12.98 -4.68
N VAL A 18 -0.84 12.77 -4.24
CA VAL A 18 0.34 13.35 -4.90
C VAL A 18 0.41 12.88 -6.35
N PHE A 19 0.21 11.60 -6.65
CA PHE A 19 0.24 11.07 -8.01
C PHE A 19 -0.87 11.57 -8.94
N LEU A 20 -1.94 12.18 -8.41
CA LEU A 20 -2.97 12.83 -9.23
C LEU A 20 -2.61 14.24 -9.67
N ILE A 21 -1.65 14.89 -9.00
CA ILE A 21 -1.23 16.25 -9.33
C ILE A 21 -0.28 16.20 -10.54
N PRO A 22 -0.60 16.84 -11.68
CA PRO A 22 0.30 16.85 -12.83
C PRO A 22 1.68 17.42 -12.49
N GLY A 23 2.73 16.73 -12.91
CA GLY A 23 4.13 17.15 -12.68
C GLY A 23 4.68 16.85 -11.28
N SER A 24 3.87 16.35 -10.35
CA SER A 24 4.35 15.99 -9.00
C SER A 24 5.38 14.88 -9.01
N THR A 25 5.26 13.91 -9.94
CA THR A 25 6.19 12.80 -10.11
C THR A 25 7.60 13.27 -10.43
N ASN A 26 7.72 14.37 -11.20
CA ASN A 26 9.01 14.95 -11.56
C ASN A 26 9.74 15.53 -10.35
N LEU A 27 9.00 16.05 -9.35
CA LEU A 27 9.59 16.55 -8.10
C LEU A 27 10.29 15.44 -7.30
N VAL A 28 9.86 14.20 -7.51
CA VAL A 28 10.38 13.01 -6.83
C VAL A 28 11.28 12.19 -7.75
N GLY A 29 11.64 12.71 -8.93
CA GLY A 29 12.49 12.02 -9.91
C GLY A 29 11.84 10.78 -10.54
N ILE A 30 10.51 10.71 -10.54
CA ILE A 30 9.74 9.64 -11.19
C ILE A 30 9.33 10.11 -12.58
N GLN A 31 9.71 9.35 -13.61
CA GLN A 31 9.30 9.62 -14.98
C GLN A 31 7.82 9.28 -15.15
N ALA A 32 7.03 10.29 -15.53
CA ALA A 32 5.62 10.08 -15.80
C ALA A 32 5.43 9.23 -17.08
N PRO A 33 4.46 8.30 -17.10
CA PRO A 33 4.12 7.57 -18.32
C PRO A 33 3.55 8.53 -19.38
N GLU A 34 3.69 8.16 -20.66
CA GLU A 34 3.17 8.94 -21.80
C GLU A 34 1.65 9.15 -21.71
N VAL A 35 0.93 8.14 -21.22
CA VAL A 35 -0.52 8.20 -21.01
C VAL A 35 -0.82 8.39 -19.53
N ALA A 36 -1.41 9.54 -19.18
CA ALA A 36 -1.73 9.92 -17.80
C ALA A 36 -2.61 8.89 -17.06
N LEU A 37 -3.43 8.12 -17.80
CA LEU A 37 -4.26 7.05 -17.24
C LEU A 37 -3.44 6.02 -16.45
N TRP A 38 -2.23 5.69 -16.91
CA TRP A 38 -1.35 4.73 -16.23
C TRP A 38 -0.80 5.23 -14.90
N LEU A 39 -0.87 6.54 -14.65
CA LEU A 39 -0.54 7.14 -13.37
C LEU A 39 -1.79 7.32 -12.51
N TRP A 40 -2.88 7.82 -13.09
CA TRP A 40 -4.09 8.15 -12.34
C TRP A 40 -4.87 6.94 -11.87
N LEU A 41 -4.96 5.88 -12.68
CA LEU A 41 -5.68 4.67 -12.28
C LEU A 41 -5.10 4.05 -11.00
N PRO A 42 -3.78 3.74 -10.91
CA PRO A 42 -3.22 3.24 -9.66
C PRO A 42 -3.31 4.26 -8.53
N ALA A 43 -3.16 5.56 -8.81
CA ALA A 43 -3.30 6.60 -7.79
C ALA A 43 -4.70 6.61 -7.13
N ILE A 44 -5.77 6.51 -7.91
CA ILE A 44 -7.15 6.43 -7.41
C ILE A 44 -7.36 5.15 -6.60
N LEU A 45 -6.83 4.01 -7.06
CA LEU A 45 -6.90 2.75 -6.32
C LEU A 45 -6.17 2.84 -4.97
N VAL A 46 -5.00 3.49 -4.94
CA VAL A 46 -4.24 3.73 -3.71
C VAL A 46 -5.01 4.63 -2.75
N ILE A 47 -5.66 5.70 -3.23
CA ILE A 47 -6.55 6.56 -2.43
C ILE A 47 -7.69 5.72 -1.84
N TYR A 48 -8.37 4.94 -2.66
CA TYR A 48 -9.46 4.06 -2.23
C TYR A 48 -8.99 3.09 -1.13
N LEU A 49 -7.84 2.44 -1.32
CA LEU A 49 -7.23 1.58 -0.30
C LEU A 49 -6.90 2.35 0.98
N GLY A 50 -6.42 3.58 0.86
CA GLY A 50 -6.17 4.46 2.01
C GLY A 50 -7.43 4.72 2.84
N ILE A 51 -8.54 5.05 2.18
CA ILE A 51 -9.85 5.23 2.84
C ILE A 51 -10.30 3.91 3.48
N LEU A 52 -10.20 2.80 2.75
CA LEU A 52 -10.58 1.48 3.24
C LEU A 52 -9.81 1.11 4.52
N LEU A 53 -8.49 1.34 4.56
CA LEU A 53 -7.65 1.07 5.73
C LEU A 53 -8.03 1.95 6.93
N ILE A 54 -8.33 3.23 6.71
CA ILE A 54 -8.83 4.14 7.75
C ILE A 54 -10.17 3.64 8.32
N LEU A 55 -11.05 3.11 7.47
CA LEU A 55 -12.31 2.52 7.91
C LEU A 55 -12.10 1.19 8.64
N CYS A 56 -11.15 0.37 8.19
CA CYS A 56 -10.80 -0.89 8.84
C CYS A 56 -10.16 -0.67 10.21
N SER A 57 -9.37 0.39 10.40
CA SER A 57 -8.71 0.67 11.67
C SER A 57 -9.69 0.89 12.83
N ARG A 58 -10.90 1.42 12.54
CA ARG A 58 -11.96 1.68 13.53
C ARG A 58 -12.58 0.40 14.11
N ARG A 59 -12.66 -0.65 13.31
CA ARG A 59 -13.20 -1.98 13.69
C ARG A 59 -12.28 -3.09 13.23
N LEU A 60 -11.03 -3.01 13.68
CA LEU A 60 -9.97 -3.87 13.16
C LEU A 60 -10.25 -5.36 13.37
N ALA A 61 -10.83 -5.75 14.51
CA ALA A 61 -11.13 -7.16 14.78
C ALA A 61 -12.12 -7.77 13.77
N GLU A 62 -13.16 -7.00 13.38
CA GLU A 62 -14.18 -7.42 12.41
C GLU A 62 -13.67 -7.37 10.96
N ARG A 63 -12.63 -6.59 10.68
CA ARG A 63 -12.16 -6.27 9.32
C ARG A 63 -10.71 -6.70 9.08
N ALA A 64 -10.18 -7.54 9.96
CA ALA A 64 -8.78 -7.93 9.98
C ALA A 64 -8.36 -8.65 8.69
N SER A 65 -9.26 -9.46 8.12
CA SER A 65 -9.07 -10.20 6.88
C SER A 65 -8.77 -9.27 5.70
N LEU A 66 -9.49 -8.14 5.59
CA LEU A 66 -9.24 -7.15 4.53
C LEU A 66 -7.84 -6.53 4.65
N VAL A 67 -7.42 -6.19 5.87
CA VAL A 67 -6.09 -5.62 6.12
C VAL A 67 -5.00 -6.67 5.89
N PHE A 68 -5.27 -7.94 6.22
CA PHE A 68 -4.34 -9.04 5.96
C PHE A 68 -4.12 -9.26 4.45
N TRP A 69 -5.20 -9.28 3.67
CA TRP A 69 -5.13 -9.35 2.21
C TRP A 69 -4.43 -8.14 1.60
N GLU A 70 -4.65 -6.94 2.13
CA GLU A 70 -3.92 -5.74 1.71
C GLU A 70 -2.42 -5.91 1.92
N GLY A 71 -2.01 -6.51 3.05
CA GLY A 71 -0.60 -6.81 3.33
C GLY A 71 0.02 -7.76 2.30
N ILE A 72 -0.72 -8.79 1.87
CA ILE A 72 -0.29 -9.70 0.80
C ILE A 72 -0.12 -8.95 -0.52
N LEU A 73 -1.09 -8.10 -0.88
CA LEU A 73 -1.03 -7.31 -2.11
C LEU A 73 0.16 -6.35 -2.12
N ARG A 74 0.51 -5.73 -0.98
CA ARG A 74 1.72 -4.90 -0.85
C ARG A 74 3.01 -5.69 -1.10
N ILE A 75 3.09 -6.91 -0.59
CA ILE A 75 4.26 -7.76 -0.84
C ILE A 75 4.32 -8.18 -2.31
N ALA A 76 3.16 -8.48 -2.92
CA ALA A 76 3.10 -8.83 -4.34
C ALA A 76 3.52 -7.65 -5.24
N ILE A 77 3.08 -6.43 -4.91
CA ILE A 77 3.39 -5.22 -5.72
C ILE A 77 4.81 -4.70 -5.49
N PHE A 78 5.46 -5.05 -4.38
CA PHE A 78 6.87 -4.76 -4.17
C PHE A 78 7.75 -5.31 -5.31
N LEU A 79 7.50 -6.52 -5.79
CA LEU A 79 8.31 -7.13 -6.85
C LEU A 79 8.36 -6.28 -8.13
N PRO A 80 7.23 -5.88 -8.74
CA PRO A 80 7.26 -4.99 -9.90
C PRO A 80 7.79 -3.59 -9.54
N LEU A 81 7.46 -3.01 -8.37
CA LEU A 81 7.97 -1.68 -8.00
C LEU A 81 9.49 -1.66 -7.80
N ALA A 82 10.06 -2.71 -7.21
CA ALA A 82 11.50 -2.86 -7.06
C ALA A 82 12.17 -3.06 -8.43
N TRP A 83 11.56 -3.86 -9.31
CA TRP A 83 12.05 -4.04 -10.68
C TRP A 83 12.09 -2.71 -11.44
N PHE A 84 10.96 -1.99 -11.50
CA PHE A 84 10.88 -0.70 -12.18
C PHE A 84 11.76 0.37 -11.51
N GLY A 85 11.82 0.39 -10.18
CA GLY A 85 12.56 1.40 -9.44
C GLY A 85 14.08 1.28 -9.51
N PHE A 86 14.62 0.05 -9.43
CA PHE A 86 16.07 -0.18 -9.34
C PHE A 86 16.71 -0.62 -10.65
N PHE A 87 15.97 -1.29 -11.54
CA PHE A 87 16.52 -1.87 -12.76
C PHE A 87 16.06 -1.16 -14.04
N THR A 88 15.18 -0.15 -13.93
CA THR A 88 14.74 0.65 -15.08
C THR A 88 14.88 2.15 -14.79
N ASN A 89 14.71 2.99 -15.82
CA ASN A 89 14.83 4.44 -15.70
C ASN A 89 13.57 5.14 -15.16
N VAL A 90 12.57 4.40 -14.66
CA VAL A 90 11.32 4.97 -14.15
C VAL A 90 11.56 5.87 -12.93
N GLY A 91 12.52 5.51 -12.07
CA GLY A 91 13.00 6.38 -10.99
C GLY A 91 13.23 5.62 -9.68
N PHE A 92 14.35 5.91 -9.02
CA PHE A 92 14.77 5.26 -7.76
C PHE A 92 13.70 5.36 -6.66
N MET A 93 12.94 6.46 -6.61
CA MET A 93 11.90 6.67 -5.61
C MET A 93 10.74 5.68 -5.73
N VAL A 94 10.47 5.12 -6.91
CA VAL A 94 9.49 4.02 -7.07
C VAL A 94 9.94 2.77 -6.31
N GLY A 95 11.24 2.45 -6.37
CA GLY A 95 11.83 1.34 -5.63
C GLY A 95 11.76 1.55 -4.12
N VAL A 96 12.02 2.78 -3.66
CA VAL A 96 11.89 3.16 -2.24
C VAL A 96 10.45 3.00 -1.75
N ILE A 97 9.46 3.48 -2.52
CA ILE A 97 8.02 3.29 -2.22
C ILE A 97 7.71 1.79 -2.11
N GLY A 98 8.21 0.98 -3.05
CA GLY A 98 8.06 -0.47 -2.99
C GLY A 98 8.63 -1.09 -1.70
N VAL A 99 9.82 -0.67 -1.27
CA VAL A 99 10.42 -1.16 -0.01
C VAL A 99 9.58 -0.76 1.21
N ILE A 100 9.03 0.46 1.23
CA ILE A 100 8.12 0.90 2.29
C ILE A 100 6.86 0.01 2.30
N ASP A 101 6.28 -0.28 1.13
CA ASP A 101 5.12 -1.16 1.02
C ASP A 101 5.42 -2.59 1.47
N LEU A 102 6.61 -3.13 1.16
CA LEU A 102 7.06 -4.42 1.66
C LEU A 102 7.10 -4.44 3.20
N LEU A 103 7.69 -3.43 3.82
CA LEU A 103 7.77 -3.34 5.29
C LEU A 103 6.38 -3.23 5.92
N ILE A 104 5.46 -2.45 5.33
CA ILE A 104 4.07 -2.34 5.79
C ILE A 104 3.36 -3.70 5.64
N GLY A 105 3.49 -4.35 4.49
CA GLY A 105 2.86 -5.65 4.20
C GLY A 105 3.34 -6.75 5.14
N LEU A 106 4.65 -6.83 5.41
CA LEU A 106 5.22 -7.76 6.39
C LEU A 106 4.70 -7.47 7.81
N THR A 107 4.61 -6.19 8.17
CA THR A 107 4.06 -5.79 9.47
C THR A 107 2.59 -6.21 9.60
N TYR A 108 1.83 -6.18 8.52
CA TYR A 108 0.45 -6.68 8.51
C TYR A 108 0.39 -8.20 8.70
N ILE A 109 1.12 -8.96 7.87
CA ILE A 109 1.07 -10.42 7.92
C ILE A 109 1.53 -10.98 9.26
N ILE A 110 2.57 -10.38 9.86
CA ILE A 110 3.12 -10.85 11.14
C ILE A 110 2.39 -10.22 12.32
N GLY A 111 2.03 -8.94 12.23
CA GLY A 111 1.49 -8.14 13.33
C GLY A 111 0.00 -8.34 13.58
N LEU A 112 -0.82 -8.54 12.55
CA LEU A 112 -2.27 -8.73 12.73
C LEU A 112 -2.63 -10.00 13.50
N PRO A 113 -2.13 -11.20 13.13
CA PRO A 113 -2.43 -12.44 13.87
C PRO A 113 -2.04 -12.33 15.35
N ARG A 114 -0.87 -11.74 15.63
CA ARG A 114 -0.37 -11.54 16.99
C ARG A 114 -1.19 -10.53 17.78
N ALA A 115 -1.61 -9.43 17.16
CA ALA A 115 -2.39 -8.40 17.84
C ALA A 115 -3.82 -8.86 18.17
N LEU A 116 -4.38 -9.76 17.36
CA LEU A 116 -5.76 -10.25 17.50
C LEU A 116 -5.84 -11.64 18.15
N HIS A 117 -4.70 -12.27 18.46
CA HIS A 117 -4.62 -13.63 19.01
C HIS A 117 -5.37 -14.69 18.17
N VAL A 118 -5.39 -14.51 16.85
CA VAL A 118 -6.02 -15.42 15.89
C VAL A 118 -4.98 -15.99 14.93
N PRO A 119 -5.14 -17.24 14.45
CA PRO A 119 -4.20 -17.80 13.49
C PRO A 119 -4.29 -17.09 12.13
N ALA A 120 -3.16 -16.96 11.42
CA ALA A 120 -3.13 -16.29 10.12
C ALA A 120 -4.07 -16.92 9.07
N ARG A 121 -4.30 -18.24 9.15
CA ARG A 121 -5.27 -18.95 8.30
C ARG A 121 -6.70 -18.42 8.45
N ASN A 122 -7.08 -18.02 9.65
CA ASN A 122 -8.40 -17.49 9.93
C ASN A 122 -8.59 -16.12 9.28
N LEU A 123 -7.56 -15.27 9.34
CA LEU A 123 -7.54 -13.98 8.64
C LEU A 123 -7.53 -14.13 7.11
N LEU A 124 -6.87 -15.17 6.57
CA LEU A 124 -6.88 -15.47 5.15
C LEU A 124 -8.27 -15.86 4.62
N LEU A 125 -9.02 -16.62 5.43
CA LEU A 125 -10.29 -17.23 5.04
C LEU A 125 -11.53 -16.53 5.61
N ASP A 126 -11.33 -15.40 6.31
CA ASP A 126 -12.37 -14.65 6.99
C ASP A 126 -13.20 -15.51 7.97
N ARG A 127 -12.50 -16.24 8.85
CA ARG A 127 -13.07 -17.17 9.86
C ARG A 127 -12.69 -16.78 11.28
#